data_AF-A0A377W8D3-F1
#
_entry.id   AF-A0A377W8D3-F1
#
_cell.length_a   1.000
_cell.length_b   1.000
_cell.length_c   1.000
_cell.angle_alpha   90.00
_cell.angle_beta   90.00
_cell.angle_gamma   90.00
#
_symmetry.space_group_name_H-M   'P 1'
#
loop_
_entity.id
_entity.type
_entity.pdbx_description
1 polymer ?
#
loop_
_entity_poly.entity_id
_entity_poly.type
_entity_poly.pdbx_seq_one_letter_code
_entity_poly.pdbx_strand_id
1 'polypeptide(L)'
;MTVIIPLAHCAIAPNLTVNQSLGKGLGSLSISGLIEDYWDDKRTNKSISVGYNGGFRNVNYYLGYSYNRYTWSGNNSGKDAQDDQRITLTVTLPLSNWLPGTYTSYQLTNSNPGSTDQSVSIGGVGLDNDSLEWSLQQGYSNREYYSGDMRGTYNGARGSLNAGYSYDNNSQRIDYGANGSIVAHADGITLGQDITDAAVLVKAPGLDNVKLTNDNTISTDYRGYAIVPYVTPYRRTDITLDSTTLGEDMELPETTQSVVPTRGAIVRANYDGNIGQRAFVHLKTASGQDVPYGAMVLLAGDSKSQPSIVSDAGMVYMSGLQQTGILNVQWGKSAAQQCNASFTLPTREGKASGIRQIETICR
;
A
#
# COMPACT_ATOMS: atom_id res chain seq x y z
N MET A 1 16.21 -22.34 36.52
CA MET A 1 16.96 -21.57 35.51
C MET A 1 16.69 -20.11 35.80
N THR A 2 17.51 -19.54 36.68
CA THR A 2 17.30 -18.19 37.24
C THR A 2 17.92 -17.19 36.28
N VAL A 3 17.10 -16.37 35.63
CA VAL A 3 17.56 -15.23 34.85
C VAL A 3 18.05 -14.19 35.86
N ILE A 4 19.36 -14.15 36.09
CA ILE A 4 20.00 -13.05 36.78
C ILE A 4 20.05 -11.91 35.78
N ILE A 5 19.09 -10.99 35.85
CA ILE A 5 19.22 -9.66 35.26
C ILE A 5 20.14 -8.90 36.21
N PRO A 6 21.41 -8.60 35.85
CA PRO A 6 22.18 -7.68 36.67
C PRO A 6 21.53 -6.31 36.51
N LEU A 7 20.73 -5.91 37.50
CA LEU A 7 20.27 -4.54 37.68
C LEU A 7 21.49 -3.67 38.03
N ALA A 8 22.25 -3.29 37.01
CA ALA A 8 23.17 -2.17 37.11
C ALA A 8 22.30 -0.93 37.34
N HIS A 9 22.29 -0.41 38.57
CA HIS A 9 21.49 0.75 38.92
C HIS A 9 22.10 1.98 38.22
N CYS A 10 21.46 2.43 37.14
CA CYS A 10 21.78 3.69 36.48
C CYS A 10 21.47 4.85 37.43
N ALA A 11 22.47 5.70 37.67
CA ALA A 11 22.39 6.85 38.57
C ALA A 11 21.71 8.03 37.92
N ILE A 12 22.14 8.40 36.71
CA ILE A 12 21.62 9.54 35.96
C ILE A 12 21.73 9.21 34.47
N ALA A 13 20.64 9.38 33.73
CA ALA A 13 20.58 9.18 32.29
C ALA A 13 20.04 10.42 31.55
N PRO A 14 20.76 11.56 31.52
CA PRO A 14 20.29 12.71 30.76
C PRO A 14 20.23 12.37 29.27
N ASN A 15 19.09 12.69 28.66
CA ASN A 15 18.91 12.67 27.22
C ASN A 15 18.66 14.08 26.69
N LEU A 16 19.14 14.35 25.49
CA LEU A 16 18.93 15.59 24.77
C LEU A 16 18.65 15.26 23.31
N THR A 17 17.55 15.76 22.76
CA THR A 17 17.26 15.70 21.32
C THR A 17 16.78 17.06 20.87
N VAL A 18 17.49 17.65 19.90
CA VAL A 18 17.18 18.96 19.31
C VAL A 18 17.13 18.78 17.80
N ASN A 19 16.05 19.21 17.17
CA ASN A 19 15.93 19.27 15.72
C ASN A 19 15.51 20.68 15.32
N GLN A 20 16.37 21.37 14.56
CA GLN A 20 16.19 22.76 14.17
C GLN A 20 16.25 22.88 12.64
N SER A 21 15.15 23.35 12.05
CA SER A 21 15.16 23.78 10.65
C SER A 21 15.91 25.10 10.52
N LEU A 22 16.81 25.20 9.55
CA LEU A 22 17.68 26.36 9.34
C LEU A 22 17.05 27.41 8.39
N GLY A 23 15.78 27.25 8.03
CA GLY A 23 15.04 28.18 7.16
C GLY A 23 15.00 27.76 5.68
N LYS A 24 14.56 28.66 4.80
CA LYS A 24 14.25 28.36 3.39
C LYS A 24 15.50 27.91 2.62
N GLY A 25 15.64 26.60 2.43
CA GLY A 25 16.66 25.97 1.58
C GLY A 25 17.98 25.62 2.27
N LEU A 26 18.15 25.93 3.56
CA LEU A 26 19.38 25.66 4.33
C LEU A 26 19.35 24.32 5.08
N GLY A 27 18.32 23.50 4.87
CA GLY A 27 18.21 22.18 5.48
C GLY A 27 17.81 22.18 6.96
N SER A 28 18.23 21.14 7.68
CA SER A 28 17.92 20.91 9.10
C SER A 28 19.13 20.34 9.84
N LEU A 29 19.30 20.78 11.08
CA LEU A 29 20.31 20.28 12.00
C LEU A 29 19.62 19.47 13.10
N SER A 30 20.10 18.25 13.31
CA SER A 30 19.67 17.34 14.35
C SER A 30 20.83 17.04 15.30
N ILE A 31 20.60 17.14 16.59
CA ILE A 31 21.55 16.80 17.65
C ILE A 31 20.81 15.88 18.61
N SER A 32 21.40 14.74 18.92
CA SER A 32 20.90 13.81 19.91
C SER A 32 22.05 13.33 20.81
N GLY A 33 21.78 13.14 22.09
CA GLY A 33 22.77 12.74 23.07
C GLY A 33 22.13 11.98 24.22
N LEU A 34 22.78 10.91 24.65
CA LEU A 34 22.46 10.16 25.86
C LEU A 34 23.77 9.93 26.61
N ILE A 35 23.77 10.24 27.90
CA ILE A 35 24.86 9.92 28.82
C ILE A 35 24.24 9.07 29.90
N GLU A 36 24.86 7.96 30.27
CA GLU A 36 24.40 7.10 31.36
C GLU A 36 25.54 6.93 32.37
N ASP A 37 25.32 7.39 33.59
CA ASP A 37 26.24 7.21 34.70
C ASP A 37 25.72 6.11 35.63
N TYR A 38 26.57 5.17 36.02
CA TYR A 38 26.20 4.03 36.87
C TYR A 38 26.82 4.15 38.27
N TRP A 39 26.01 3.82 39.30
CA TRP A 39 26.41 3.92 40.72
C TRP A 39 27.60 3.03 41.09
N ASP A 40 27.53 1.75 40.72
CA ASP A 40 28.36 0.71 41.34
C ASP A 40 29.84 0.75 40.91
N ASP A 41 30.18 1.45 39.82
CA ASP A 41 31.54 1.42 39.28
C ASP A 41 32.05 2.75 38.69
N LYS A 42 31.31 3.86 38.82
CA LYS A 42 31.58 5.11 38.06
C LYS A 42 31.83 4.80 36.56
N ARG A 43 30.97 3.94 35.99
CA ARG A 43 30.91 3.64 34.56
C ARG A 43 30.07 4.73 33.90
N THR A 44 30.52 5.21 32.75
CA THR A 44 29.84 6.26 32.01
C THR A 44 29.77 5.87 30.55
N ASN A 45 28.58 5.57 30.07
CA ASN A 45 28.32 5.37 28.65
C ASN A 45 27.87 6.69 28.04
N LYS A 46 28.34 6.98 26.81
CA LYS A 46 27.99 8.21 26.10
C LYS A 46 27.68 7.87 24.66
N SER A 47 26.57 8.37 24.15
CA SER A 47 26.24 8.32 22.72
C SER A 47 25.80 9.71 22.29
N ILE A 48 26.56 10.33 21.40
CA ILE A 48 26.28 11.66 20.87
C ILE A 48 26.23 11.56 19.35
N SER A 49 25.16 12.05 18.74
CA SER A 49 24.99 12.06 17.29
C SER A 49 24.56 13.44 16.82
N VAL A 50 25.28 13.99 15.84
CA VAL A 50 25.00 15.26 15.18
C VAL A 50 24.80 14.99 13.70
N GLY A 51 23.68 15.40 13.13
CA GLY A 51 23.34 15.18 11.74
C GLY A 51 22.82 16.45 11.07
N TYR A 52 23.38 16.76 9.91
CA TYR A 52 22.92 17.83 9.04
C TYR A 52 22.32 17.25 7.77
N ASN A 53 21.05 17.54 7.51
CA ASN A 53 20.34 17.14 6.31
C ASN A 53 20.07 18.37 5.46
N GLY A 54 20.48 18.36 4.20
CA GLY A 54 20.22 19.42 3.26
C GLY A 54 19.84 18.89 1.89
N GLY A 55 19.28 19.78 1.07
CA GLY A 55 18.91 19.46 -0.29
C GLY A 55 19.25 20.65 -1.19
N PHE A 56 19.83 20.37 -2.35
CA PHE A 56 20.05 21.35 -3.40
C PHE A 56 19.48 20.85 -4.71
N ARG A 57 18.47 21.55 -5.24
CA ARG A 57 17.68 21.13 -6.41
C ARG A 57 17.09 19.74 -6.19
N ASN A 58 17.51 18.75 -6.98
CA ASN A 58 17.05 17.37 -6.89
C ASN A 58 18.00 16.50 -6.06
N VAL A 59 19.11 17.03 -5.54
CA VAL A 59 20.10 16.24 -4.78
C VAL A 59 19.87 16.42 -3.29
N ASN A 60 19.75 15.32 -2.57
CA ASN A 60 19.72 15.31 -1.12
C ASN A 60 21.09 14.89 -0.59
N TYR A 61 21.54 15.52 0.48
CA TYR A 61 22.78 15.16 1.15
C TYR A 61 22.60 15.14 2.67
N TYR A 62 23.27 14.21 3.31
CA TYR A 62 23.31 14.04 4.75
C TYR A 62 24.75 13.95 5.21
N LEU A 63 25.11 14.72 6.23
CA LEU A 63 26.39 14.63 6.92
C LEU A 63 26.12 14.37 8.41
N GLY A 64 26.51 13.20 8.88
CA GLY A 64 26.39 12.76 10.26
C GLY A 64 27.75 12.57 10.93
N TYR A 65 27.83 12.88 12.21
CA TYR A 65 28.89 12.50 13.13
C TYR A 65 28.27 11.81 14.33
N SER A 66 28.78 10.64 14.70
CA SER A 66 28.37 9.93 15.90
C SER A 66 29.59 9.55 16.73
N TYR A 67 29.48 9.68 18.04
CA TYR A 67 30.48 9.33 19.03
C TYR A 67 29.81 8.44 20.07
N ASN A 68 30.26 7.20 20.17
CA ASN A 68 29.79 6.23 21.14
C ASN A 68 30.96 5.80 22.02
N ARG A 69 30.80 5.89 23.33
CA ARG A 69 31.73 5.37 24.33
C ARG A 69 31.00 4.35 25.17
N TYR A 70 31.50 3.13 25.12
CA TYR A 70 30.99 2.03 25.94
C TYR A 70 32.04 1.65 26.98
N THR A 71 31.60 1.56 28.25
CA THR A 71 32.46 1.19 29.38
C THR A 71 31.97 -0.08 30.04
N TRP A 72 32.88 -1.02 30.29
CA TRP A 72 32.56 -2.28 30.95
C TRP A 72 33.63 -2.66 31.99
N SER A 73 33.25 -3.53 32.93
CA SER A 73 34.16 -3.96 34.00
C SER A 73 35.10 -5.04 33.48
N GLY A 74 36.41 -4.77 33.48
CA GLY A 74 37.44 -5.75 33.16
C GLY A 74 37.76 -6.66 34.34
N ASN A 75 38.34 -7.84 34.08
CA ASN A 75 38.66 -8.86 35.09
C ASN A 75 39.75 -8.45 36.12
N ASN A 76 40.40 -7.30 35.95
CA ASN A 76 41.62 -6.96 36.67
C ASN A 76 41.62 -5.52 37.18
N SER A 77 40.72 -5.15 38.11
CA SER A 77 40.65 -3.83 38.80
C SER A 77 40.68 -2.56 37.92
N GLY A 78 40.66 -2.70 36.60
CA GLY A 78 40.78 -1.66 35.59
C GLY A 78 39.49 -1.57 34.78
N LYS A 79 39.20 -0.35 34.32
CA LYS A 79 38.03 -0.06 33.49
C LYS A 79 38.44 -0.09 32.04
N ASP A 80 37.80 -0.95 31.26
CA ASP A 80 37.96 -0.95 29.81
C ASP A 80 36.92 -0.02 29.19
N ALA A 81 37.39 0.85 28.30
CA ALA A 81 36.55 1.77 27.56
C ALA A 81 36.85 1.63 26.07
N GLN A 82 35.80 1.50 25.28
CA GLN A 82 35.89 1.51 23.83
C GLN A 82 35.17 2.74 23.32
N ASP A 83 35.92 3.57 22.59
CA ASP A 83 35.42 4.74 21.92
C ASP A 83 35.30 4.42 20.43
N ASP A 84 34.13 4.70 19.87
CA ASP A 84 33.82 4.60 18.45
C ASP A 84 33.37 5.97 17.96
N GLN A 85 34.01 6.45 16.90
CA GLN A 85 33.66 7.71 16.26
C GLN A 85 33.39 7.46 14.79
N ARG A 86 32.22 7.84 14.31
CA ARG A 86 31.82 7.60 12.92
C ARG A 86 31.35 8.88 12.26
N ILE A 87 31.96 9.23 11.14
CA ILE A 87 31.51 10.27 10.21
C ILE A 87 30.82 9.57 9.05
N THR A 88 29.63 10.03 8.65
CA THR A 88 28.88 9.47 7.52
C THR A 88 28.43 10.60 6.61
N LEU A 89 28.80 10.52 5.33
CA LEU A 89 28.29 11.36 4.26
C LEU A 89 27.43 10.49 3.35
N THR A 90 26.20 10.91 3.09
CA THR A 90 25.32 10.26 2.11
C THR A 90 24.82 11.30 1.12
N VAL A 91 24.93 11.01 -0.16
CA VAL A 91 24.42 11.85 -1.25
C VAL A 91 23.46 11.01 -2.08
N THR A 92 22.21 11.43 -2.19
CA THR A 92 21.17 10.72 -2.92
C THR A 92 20.66 11.59 -4.07
N LEU A 93 20.66 11.01 -5.26
CA LEU A 93 20.18 11.62 -6.50
C LEU A 93 19.00 10.78 -7.05
N PRO A 94 17.76 11.29 -7.03
CA PRO A 94 16.65 10.67 -7.74
C PRO A 94 16.93 10.78 -9.24
N LEU A 95 16.81 9.66 -9.93
CA LEU A 95 16.99 9.55 -11.38
C LEU A 95 15.65 9.65 -12.12
N SER A 96 14.61 10.19 -11.47
CA SER A 96 13.23 10.25 -11.96
C SER A 96 13.07 10.86 -13.36
N ASN A 97 13.99 11.72 -13.79
CA ASN A 97 13.98 12.33 -15.12
C ASN A 97 14.45 11.39 -16.24
N TRP A 98 15.17 10.31 -15.91
CA TRP A 98 15.70 9.33 -16.86
C TRP A 98 15.05 7.95 -16.67
N LEU A 99 14.86 7.55 -15.42
CA LEU A 99 14.26 6.29 -14.99
C LEU A 99 13.27 6.61 -13.86
N PRO A 100 11.96 6.68 -14.16
CA PRO A 100 10.92 6.89 -13.15
C PRO A 100 11.05 5.86 -12.01
N GLY A 101 10.83 6.30 -10.77
CA GLY A 101 10.90 5.43 -9.60
C GLY A 101 12.32 4.99 -9.19
N THR A 102 13.38 5.43 -9.88
CA THR A 102 14.77 5.04 -9.58
C THR A 102 15.54 6.17 -8.89
N TYR A 103 16.43 5.79 -7.98
CA TYR A 103 17.40 6.68 -7.33
C TYR A 103 18.79 6.04 -7.29
N THR A 104 19.81 6.86 -7.16
CA THR A 104 21.17 6.43 -6.84
C THR A 104 21.65 7.12 -5.58
N SER A 105 22.46 6.43 -4.78
CA SER A 105 23.08 7.01 -3.60
C SER A 105 24.55 6.66 -3.51
N TYR A 106 25.34 7.61 -3.02
CA TYR A 106 26.73 7.41 -2.64
C TYR A 106 26.84 7.62 -1.13
N GLN A 107 27.43 6.65 -0.44
CA GLN A 107 27.66 6.71 1.00
C GLN A 107 29.15 6.53 1.31
N LEU A 108 29.68 7.43 2.13
CA LEU A 108 31.03 7.38 2.69
C LEU A 108 30.89 7.34 4.21
N THR A 109 31.37 6.28 4.83
CA THR A 109 31.47 6.13 6.27
C THR A 109 32.95 6.04 6.65
N ASN A 110 33.38 6.85 7.60
CA ASN A 110 34.70 6.71 8.22
C ASN A 110 34.50 6.47 9.72
N SER A 111 34.98 5.32 10.20
CA SER A 111 34.87 4.89 11.58
C SER A 111 36.26 4.86 12.22
N ASN A 112 36.40 5.36 13.43
CA ASN A 112 37.61 5.37 14.24
C ASN A 112 37.40 4.47 15.47
N PRO A 113 38.22 3.42 15.66
CA PRO A 113 39.44 3.09 14.94
C PRO A 113 39.25 2.23 13.68
N GLY A 114 39.35 2.87 12.51
CA GLY A 114 40.14 2.42 11.37
C GLY A 114 39.43 1.78 10.17
N SER A 115 38.13 1.98 9.95
CA SER A 115 37.52 1.62 8.65
C SER A 115 37.07 2.85 7.87
N THR A 116 37.33 2.85 6.56
CA THR A 116 36.70 3.77 5.61
C THR A 116 35.93 2.91 4.63
N ASP A 117 34.62 3.02 4.69
CA ASP A 117 33.67 2.25 3.90
C ASP A 117 32.99 3.20 2.91
N GLN A 118 33.09 2.90 1.64
CA GLN A 118 32.47 3.66 0.56
C GLN A 118 31.52 2.75 -0.18
N SER A 119 30.33 3.22 -0.54
CA SER A 119 29.43 2.43 -1.36
C SER A 119 28.62 3.29 -2.31
N VAL A 120 28.32 2.72 -3.46
CA VAL A 120 27.40 3.26 -4.45
C VAL A 120 26.23 2.29 -4.52
N SER A 121 25.01 2.81 -4.47
CA SER A 121 23.81 2.04 -4.69
C SER A 121 22.92 2.66 -5.76
N ILE A 122 22.13 1.80 -6.39
CA ILE A 122 21.03 2.14 -7.27
C ILE A 122 19.84 1.30 -6.84
N GLY A 123 18.68 1.93 -6.72
CA GLY A 123 17.46 1.22 -6.34
C GLY A 123 16.25 1.95 -6.85
N GLY A 124 15.10 1.30 -6.76
CA GLY A 124 13.85 1.88 -7.19
C GLY A 124 12.66 0.97 -7.01
N VAL A 125 11.54 1.46 -7.50
CA VAL A 125 10.30 0.69 -7.64
C VAL A 125 10.08 0.34 -9.12
N GLY A 126 9.49 -0.82 -9.38
CA GLY A 126 9.17 -1.31 -10.70
C GLY A 126 7.84 -2.09 -10.71
N LEU A 127 7.48 -2.57 -11.91
CA LEU A 127 6.15 -3.09 -12.28
C LEU A 127 5.09 -2.00 -12.39
N ASP A 128 4.03 -2.26 -13.15
CA ASP A 128 2.95 -1.29 -13.44
C ASP A 128 2.16 -0.85 -12.19
N ASN A 129 2.32 -1.57 -11.08
CA ASN A 129 1.65 -1.29 -9.80
C ASN A 129 2.63 -0.93 -8.69
N ASP A 130 3.88 -0.59 -9.02
CA ASP A 130 4.94 -0.24 -8.07
C ASP A 130 5.19 -1.32 -6.98
N SER A 131 4.83 -2.58 -7.26
CA SER A 131 4.90 -3.66 -6.27
C SER A 131 6.31 -4.22 -6.06
N LEU A 132 7.24 -3.99 -6.98
CA LEU A 132 8.61 -4.50 -6.86
C LEU A 132 9.54 -3.38 -6.43
N GLU A 133 10.00 -3.41 -5.19
CA GLU A 133 11.15 -2.65 -4.74
C GLU A 133 12.43 -3.45 -5.03
N TRP A 134 13.47 -2.79 -5.52
CA TRP A 134 14.76 -3.42 -5.77
C TRP A 134 15.89 -2.46 -5.44
N SER A 135 17.02 -3.01 -4.99
CA SER A 135 18.24 -2.25 -4.73
C SER A 135 19.47 -3.09 -5.03
N LEU A 136 20.47 -2.46 -5.63
CA LEU A 136 21.80 -2.99 -5.87
C LEU A 136 22.82 -2.01 -5.29
N GLN A 137 23.73 -2.52 -4.48
CA GLN A 137 24.80 -1.75 -3.83
C GLN A 137 26.13 -2.45 -4.04
N GLN A 138 27.16 -1.67 -4.36
CA GLN A 138 28.53 -2.12 -4.37
C GLN A 138 29.35 -1.22 -3.44
N GLY A 139 30.05 -1.85 -2.51
CA GLY A 139 30.90 -1.24 -1.52
C GLY A 139 32.37 -1.58 -1.69
N TYR A 140 33.21 -0.67 -1.19
CA TYR A 140 34.62 -0.86 -0.95
C TYR A 140 34.97 -0.43 0.47
N SER A 141 35.65 -1.30 1.22
CA SER A 141 36.17 -1.01 2.55
C SER A 141 37.68 -1.15 2.55
N ASN A 142 38.38 -0.25 3.23
CA ASN A 142 39.83 -0.39 3.41
C ASN A 142 40.22 -1.62 4.26
N ARG A 143 39.27 -2.24 4.99
CA ARG A 143 39.50 -3.47 5.79
C ARG A 143 38.91 -4.71 5.14
N GLU A 144 37.71 -4.60 4.58
CA GLU A 144 36.96 -5.73 4.00
C GLU A 144 37.02 -5.80 2.47
N TYR A 145 37.87 -4.98 1.84
CA TYR A 145 38.05 -4.85 0.39
C TYR A 145 36.75 -4.61 -0.37
N TYR A 146 36.03 -5.64 -0.81
CA TYR A 146 34.85 -5.51 -1.67
C TYR A 146 33.64 -6.13 -1.00
N SER A 147 32.53 -5.40 -1.01
CA SER A 147 31.23 -5.90 -0.58
C SER A 147 30.17 -5.57 -1.62
N GLY A 148 29.12 -6.39 -1.70
CA GLY A 148 27.99 -6.11 -2.57
C GLY A 148 26.71 -6.65 -1.95
N ASP A 149 25.61 -5.95 -2.23
CA ASP A 149 24.29 -6.29 -1.74
C ASP A 149 23.28 -6.11 -2.88
N MET A 150 22.42 -7.09 -3.07
CA MET A 150 21.29 -7.04 -3.98
C MET A 150 20.07 -7.48 -3.22
N ARG A 151 19.00 -6.67 -3.23
CA ARG A 151 17.74 -6.98 -2.56
C ARG A 151 16.58 -6.69 -3.49
N GLY A 152 15.52 -7.48 -3.34
CA GLY A 152 14.25 -7.29 -3.99
C GLY A 152 13.12 -7.63 -3.03
N THR A 153 12.11 -6.77 -2.98
CA THR A 153 10.88 -6.97 -2.21
C THR A 153 9.70 -6.83 -3.15
N TYR A 154 8.89 -7.88 -3.24
CA TYR A 154 7.66 -7.90 -4.02
C TYR A 154 6.45 -7.83 -3.09
N ASN A 155 5.70 -6.74 -3.15
CA ASN A 155 4.49 -6.49 -2.38
C ASN A 155 3.26 -6.87 -3.22
N GLY A 156 2.76 -8.09 -3.05
CA GLY A 156 1.56 -8.56 -3.73
C GLY A 156 0.29 -8.34 -2.90
N ALA A 157 -0.87 -8.52 -3.54
CA ALA A 157 -2.17 -8.45 -2.87
C ALA A 157 -2.37 -9.54 -1.80
N ARG A 158 -1.60 -10.64 -1.88
CA ARG A 158 -1.72 -11.83 -1.02
C ARG A 158 -0.57 -11.99 -0.02
N GLY A 159 0.28 -10.98 0.12
CA GLY A 159 1.49 -11.03 0.94
C GLY A 159 2.68 -10.40 0.23
N SER A 160 3.77 -10.25 0.97
CA SER A 160 5.05 -9.75 0.47
C SER A 160 6.12 -10.82 0.54
N LEU A 161 7.02 -10.78 -0.45
CA LEU A 161 8.16 -11.68 -0.59
C LEU A 161 9.42 -10.84 -0.68
N ASN A 162 10.41 -11.13 0.13
CA ASN A 162 11.71 -10.47 0.06
C ASN A 162 12.81 -11.49 -0.20
N ALA A 163 13.77 -11.12 -1.03
CA ALA A 163 14.95 -11.91 -1.32
C ALA A 163 16.16 -10.98 -1.42
N GLY A 164 17.28 -11.42 -0.87
CA GLY A 164 18.51 -10.68 -0.81
C GLY A 164 19.71 -11.60 -0.99
N TYR A 165 20.74 -11.07 -1.62
CA TYR A 165 22.05 -11.68 -1.69
C TYR A 165 23.07 -10.62 -1.31
N SER A 166 23.89 -10.91 -0.31
CA SER A 166 25.01 -10.06 0.07
C SER A 166 26.28 -10.88 0.12
N TYR A 167 27.38 -10.25 -0.25
CA TYR A 167 28.71 -10.84 -0.13
C TYR A 167 29.70 -9.81 0.41
N ASP A 168 30.66 -10.30 1.15
CA ASP A 168 31.86 -9.59 1.59
C ASP A 168 33.08 -10.48 1.33
N ASN A 169 34.28 -10.04 1.70
CA ASN A 169 35.51 -10.78 1.44
C ASN A 169 35.57 -12.16 2.14
N ASN A 170 34.83 -12.35 3.23
CA ASN A 170 34.90 -13.53 4.08
C ASN A 170 33.59 -14.34 4.13
N SER A 171 32.48 -13.76 3.69
CA SER A 171 31.15 -14.37 3.80
C SER A 171 30.25 -14.07 2.61
N GLN A 172 29.36 -15.01 2.33
CA GLN A 172 28.26 -14.87 1.37
C GLN A 172 26.98 -15.25 2.09
N ARG A 173 25.93 -14.44 1.93
CA ARG A 173 24.65 -14.59 2.61
C ARG A 173 23.52 -14.46 1.61
N ILE A 174 22.56 -15.36 1.73
CA ILE A 174 21.31 -15.32 0.99
C ILE A 174 20.21 -15.22 2.03
N ASP A 175 19.43 -14.16 1.94
CA ASP A 175 18.31 -13.87 2.83
C ASP A 175 17.02 -13.99 2.02
N TYR A 176 16.05 -14.73 2.53
CA TYR A 176 14.73 -14.82 1.91
C TYR A 176 13.66 -14.81 2.99
N GLY A 177 12.54 -14.16 2.71
CA GLY A 177 11.44 -14.01 3.64
C GLY A 177 10.12 -13.90 2.89
N ALA A 178 9.07 -14.32 3.58
CA ALA A 178 7.70 -14.16 3.15
C ALA A 178 6.88 -13.74 4.36
N ASN A 179 6.05 -12.73 4.20
CA ASN A 179 5.20 -12.21 5.25
C ASN A 179 3.83 -11.83 4.65
N GLY A 180 2.79 -11.92 5.45
CA GLY A 180 1.41 -11.77 5.01
C GLY A 180 0.42 -12.20 6.09
N SER A 181 -0.86 -11.97 5.81
CA SER A 181 -1.96 -12.29 6.71
C SER A 181 -2.94 -13.29 6.09
N ILE A 182 -3.59 -14.05 6.97
CA ILE A 182 -4.68 -14.96 6.64
C ILE A 182 -5.86 -14.58 7.51
N VAL A 183 -6.96 -14.15 6.90
CA VAL A 183 -8.19 -13.78 7.61
C VAL A 183 -9.27 -14.79 7.29
N ALA A 184 -9.71 -15.53 8.30
CA ALA A 184 -10.91 -16.35 8.24
C ALA A 184 -12.14 -15.51 8.62
N HIS A 185 -13.12 -15.44 7.73
CA HIS A 185 -14.37 -14.71 7.90
C HIS A 185 -15.58 -15.54 7.44
N ALA A 186 -16.79 -15.02 7.66
CA ALA A 186 -18.05 -15.72 7.35
C ALA A 186 -18.18 -16.17 5.88
N ASP A 187 -17.45 -15.56 4.95
CA ASP A 187 -17.49 -15.87 3.52
C ASP A 187 -16.25 -16.67 3.04
N GLY A 188 -15.40 -17.16 3.96
CA GLY A 188 -14.24 -18.00 3.67
C GLY A 188 -12.92 -17.46 4.21
N ILE A 189 -11.82 -17.75 3.51
CA ILE A 189 -10.46 -17.36 3.91
C ILE A 189 -9.90 -16.42 2.85
N THR A 190 -9.40 -15.26 3.28
CA THR A 190 -8.76 -14.28 2.39
C THR A 190 -7.32 -14.07 2.83
N LEU A 191 -6.41 -14.06 1.86
CA LEU A 191 -4.98 -13.77 2.06
C LEU A 191 -4.72 -12.29 1.81
N GLY A 192 -3.76 -11.72 2.54
CA GLY A 192 -3.42 -10.31 2.43
C GLY A 192 -1.98 -10.04 2.83
N GLN A 193 -1.60 -8.77 2.76
CA GLN A 193 -0.36 -8.28 3.35
C GLN A 193 -0.44 -8.27 4.90
N ASP A 194 0.68 -8.06 5.58
CA ASP A 194 0.76 -8.07 7.04
C ASP A 194 -0.13 -7.00 7.68
N ILE A 195 -1.03 -7.43 8.58
CA ILE A 195 -1.94 -6.55 9.32
C ILE A 195 -1.19 -5.90 10.48
N THR A 196 -1.34 -4.58 10.63
CA THR A 196 -0.68 -3.81 11.69
C THR A 196 -1.57 -3.62 12.92
N ASP A 197 -2.45 -2.61 12.92
CA ASP A 197 -3.30 -2.27 14.07
C ASP A 197 -4.78 -2.65 13.85
N ALA A 198 -5.33 -2.24 12.71
CA ALA A 198 -6.70 -2.54 12.30
C ALA A 198 -6.71 -2.76 10.78
N ALA A 199 -7.67 -3.54 10.32
CA ALA A 199 -7.79 -3.89 8.90
C ALA A 199 -9.21 -3.72 8.39
N VAL A 200 -9.33 -3.59 7.07
CA VAL A 200 -10.62 -3.63 6.38
C VAL A 200 -10.66 -4.85 5.47
N LEU A 201 -11.69 -5.68 5.64
CA LEU A 201 -12.04 -6.72 4.70
C LEU A 201 -12.94 -6.12 3.63
N VAL A 202 -12.41 -5.95 2.42
CA VAL A 202 -13.19 -5.61 1.24
C VAL A 202 -13.99 -6.84 0.85
N LYS A 203 -15.30 -6.67 0.69
CA LYS A 203 -16.23 -7.68 0.19
C LYS A 203 -16.91 -7.13 -1.05
N ALA A 204 -16.47 -7.58 -2.22
CA ALA A 204 -16.99 -7.19 -3.52
C ALA A 204 -17.27 -8.44 -4.38
N PRO A 205 -18.26 -9.27 -4.01
CA PRO A 205 -18.40 -10.62 -4.57
C PRO A 205 -18.41 -10.66 -6.09
N GLY A 206 -17.47 -11.43 -6.66
CA GLY A 206 -17.32 -11.62 -8.10
C GLY A 206 -16.60 -10.50 -8.86
N LEU A 207 -16.18 -9.42 -8.19
CA LEU A 207 -15.26 -8.42 -8.76
C LEU A 207 -13.81 -8.89 -8.57
N ASP A 208 -13.29 -9.63 -9.55
CA ASP A 208 -11.90 -10.13 -9.54
C ASP A 208 -10.89 -9.06 -9.98
N ASN A 209 -9.70 -9.07 -9.35
CA ASN A 209 -8.55 -8.26 -9.70
C ASN A 209 -8.80 -6.73 -9.76
N VAL A 210 -9.70 -6.24 -8.92
CA VAL A 210 -9.98 -4.80 -8.77
C VAL A 210 -9.03 -4.22 -7.75
N LYS A 211 -8.28 -3.18 -8.13
CA LYS A 211 -7.28 -2.54 -7.27
C LYS A 211 -7.89 -1.47 -6.37
N LEU A 212 -7.18 -1.10 -5.32
CA LEU A 212 -7.50 0.11 -4.56
C LEU A 212 -6.92 1.34 -5.26
N THR A 213 -7.66 2.45 -5.25
CA THR A 213 -7.21 3.72 -5.84
C THR A 213 -5.96 4.29 -5.16
N ASN A 214 -5.83 4.07 -3.85
CA ASN A 214 -4.71 4.61 -3.07
C ASN A 214 -3.52 3.64 -2.95
N ASP A 215 -3.69 2.38 -3.36
CA ASP A 215 -2.64 1.36 -3.30
C ASP A 215 -2.86 0.28 -4.37
N ASN A 216 -2.06 0.36 -5.44
CA ASN A 216 -2.14 -0.54 -6.57
C ASN A 216 -1.56 -1.94 -6.27
N THR A 217 -0.89 -2.13 -5.13
CA THR A 217 -0.37 -3.43 -4.69
C THR A 217 -1.46 -4.33 -4.10
N ILE A 218 -2.59 -3.73 -3.68
CA ILE A 218 -3.74 -4.43 -3.11
C ILE A 218 -4.82 -4.57 -4.20
N SER A 219 -5.23 -5.81 -4.48
CA SER A 219 -6.33 -6.13 -5.36
C SER A 219 -7.23 -7.23 -4.80
N THR A 220 -8.47 -7.28 -5.26
CA THR A 220 -9.41 -8.34 -4.92
C THR A 220 -8.97 -9.70 -5.48
N ASP A 221 -9.21 -10.75 -4.72
CA ASP A 221 -9.04 -12.13 -5.17
C ASP A 221 -10.12 -12.54 -6.17
N TYR A 222 -10.02 -13.77 -6.67
CA TYR A 222 -10.97 -14.36 -7.63
C TYR A 222 -12.42 -14.45 -7.10
N ARG A 223 -12.63 -14.30 -5.80
CA ARG A 223 -13.96 -14.27 -5.16
C ARG A 223 -14.44 -12.83 -4.93
N GLY A 224 -13.58 -11.84 -5.10
CA GLY A 224 -13.87 -10.44 -4.86
C GLY A 224 -13.53 -9.95 -3.46
N TYR A 225 -12.58 -10.57 -2.77
CA TYR A 225 -12.16 -10.18 -1.41
C TYR A 225 -10.73 -9.66 -1.39
N ALA A 226 -10.50 -8.60 -0.61
CA ALA A 226 -9.17 -8.05 -0.35
C ALA A 226 -9.04 -7.62 1.11
N ILE A 227 -7.81 -7.50 1.59
CA ILE A 227 -7.50 -7.00 2.93
C ILE A 227 -6.72 -5.70 2.79
N VAL A 228 -7.24 -4.64 3.39
CA VAL A 228 -6.51 -3.37 3.58
C VAL A 228 -5.88 -3.40 4.96
N PRO A 229 -4.54 -3.51 5.07
CA PRO A 229 -3.90 -3.96 6.31
C PRO A 229 -3.48 -2.83 7.28
N TYR A 230 -3.57 -1.57 6.87
CA TYR A 230 -2.97 -0.42 7.56
C TYR A 230 -3.95 0.74 7.84
N VAL A 231 -5.17 0.46 8.31
CA VAL A 231 -6.13 1.54 8.62
C VAL A 231 -5.95 2.11 10.03
N THR A 232 -6.06 3.43 10.17
CA THR A 232 -5.92 4.12 11.46
C THR A 232 -7.16 3.87 12.34
N PRO A 233 -6.99 3.33 13.57
CA PRO A 233 -8.10 3.16 14.51
C PRO A 233 -8.80 4.49 14.87
N TYR A 234 -10.10 4.42 15.14
CA TYR A 234 -10.97 5.53 15.56
C TYR A 234 -11.05 6.70 14.56
N ARG A 235 -10.61 6.49 13.32
CA ARG A 235 -10.66 7.48 12.25
C ARG A 235 -11.53 6.97 11.12
N ARG A 236 -12.32 7.86 10.53
CA ARG A 236 -13.02 7.58 9.27
C ARG A 236 -11.98 7.41 8.17
N THR A 237 -12.00 6.25 7.53
CA THR A 237 -11.17 5.91 6.39
C THR A 237 -12.07 5.56 5.23
N ASP A 238 -11.84 6.19 4.09
CA ASP A 238 -12.55 5.90 2.85
C ASP A 238 -11.73 4.86 2.07
N ILE A 239 -12.39 3.74 1.75
CA ILE A 239 -11.84 2.69 0.92
C ILE A 239 -12.43 2.88 -0.46
N THR A 240 -11.59 3.12 -1.45
CA THR A 240 -12.02 3.35 -2.83
C THR A 240 -11.43 2.28 -3.74
N LEU A 241 -12.30 1.59 -4.47
CA LEU A 241 -11.91 0.66 -5.52
C LEU A 241 -11.73 1.42 -6.83
N ASP A 242 -10.65 1.11 -7.55
CA ASP A 242 -10.31 1.76 -8.81
C ASP A 242 -11.20 1.22 -9.94
N SER A 243 -12.15 2.04 -10.39
CA SER A 243 -13.07 1.71 -11.46
C SER A 243 -12.39 1.49 -12.81
N THR A 244 -11.16 1.96 -13.01
CA THR A 244 -10.39 1.71 -14.25
C THR A 244 -9.86 0.28 -14.34
N THR A 245 -9.83 -0.44 -13.21
CA THR A 245 -9.39 -1.83 -13.12
C THR A 245 -10.52 -2.85 -13.20
N LEU A 246 -11.77 -2.39 -13.26
CA LEU A 246 -12.93 -3.25 -13.44
C LEU A 246 -12.88 -3.96 -14.79
N GLY A 247 -13.29 -5.23 -14.81
CA GLY A 247 -13.53 -5.95 -16.05
C GLY A 247 -14.60 -5.26 -16.91
N GLU A 248 -14.61 -5.52 -18.22
CA GLU A 248 -15.56 -4.87 -19.14
C GLU A 248 -17.04 -5.19 -18.85
N ASP A 249 -17.28 -6.33 -18.19
CA ASP A 249 -18.58 -6.80 -17.70
C ASP A 249 -18.77 -6.55 -16.21
N MET A 250 -17.97 -5.68 -15.61
CA MET A 250 -18.09 -5.33 -14.21
C MET A 250 -18.48 -3.87 -14.10
N GLU A 251 -19.38 -3.60 -13.18
CA GLU A 251 -19.71 -2.25 -12.78
C GLU A 251 -19.86 -2.17 -11.28
N LEU A 252 -19.43 -1.04 -10.74
CA LEU A 252 -19.53 -0.75 -9.33
C LEU A 252 -20.27 0.59 -9.15
N PRO A 253 -21.55 0.58 -8.74
CA PRO A 253 -22.34 1.79 -8.54
C PRO A 253 -21.71 2.73 -7.49
N GLU A 254 -21.22 2.15 -6.40
CA GLU A 254 -20.56 2.86 -5.31
C GLU A 254 -19.10 2.41 -5.20
N THR A 255 -18.17 3.24 -5.68
CA THR A 255 -16.73 2.91 -5.66
C THR A 255 -16.08 3.16 -4.32
N THR A 256 -16.73 3.90 -3.42
CA THR A 256 -16.16 4.31 -2.13
C THR A 256 -17.04 3.86 -0.97
N GLN A 257 -16.42 3.23 0.03
CA GLN A 257 -17.06 2.85 1.28
C GLN A 257 -16.29 3.45 2.46
N SER A 258 -17.01 4.14 3.35
CA SER A 258 -16.41 4.74 4.55
C SER A 258 -16.53 3.80 5.74
N VAL A 259 -15.43 3.55 6.43
CA VAL A 259 -15.40 2.72 7.65
C VAL A 259 -14.71 3.43 8.80
N VAL A 260 -15.05 3.05 10.05
CA VAL A 260 -14.44 3.57 11.28
C VAL A 260 -14.04 2.38 12.16
N PRO A 261 -12.84 1.81 11.99
CA PRO A 261 -12.40 0.65 12.77
C PRO A 261 -11.98 1.05 14.19
N THR A 262 -12.25 0.22 15.19
CA THR A 262 -11.57 0.32 16.50
C THR A 262 -10.22 -0.39 16.45
N ARG A 263 -9.36 -0.20 17.45
CA ARG A 263 -8.07 -0.89 17.51
C ARG A 263 -8.27 -2.41 17.52
N GLY A 264 -7.51 -3.15 16.70
CA GLY A 264 -7.63 -4.60 16.55
C GLY A 264 -8.86 -5.08 15.79
N ALA A 265 -9.71 -4.18 15.29
CA ALA A 265 -10.89 -4.57 14.53
C ALA A 265 -10.56 -4.89 13.07
N ILE A 266 -11.25 -5.90 12.55
CA ILE A 266 -11.35 -6.17 11.11
C ILE A 266 -12.77 -5.82 10.69
N VAL A 267 -12.95 -4.64 10.09
CA VAL A 267 -14.26 -4.16 9.65
C VAL A 267 -14.52 -4.54 8.21
N ARG A 268 -15.79 -4.74 7.83
CA ARG A 268 -16.15 -5.07 6.44
C ARG A 268 -16.52 -3.80 5.67
N ALA A 269 -15.98 -3.66 4.46
CA ALA A 269 -16.45 -2.71 3.47
C ALA A 269 -17.17 -3.51 2.37
N ASN A 270 -18.49 -3.34 2.26
CA ASN A 270 -19.31 -4.09 1.32
C ASN A 270 -19.51 -3.28 0.04
N TYR A 271 -19.27 -3.92 -1.09
CA TYR A 271 -19.44 -3.37 -2.43
C TYR A 271 -20.39 -4.27 -3.19
N ASP A 272 -21.52 -3.71 -3.60
CA ASP A 272 -22.51 -4.39 -4.41
C ASP A 272 -22.22 -4.09 -5.89
N GLY A 273 -21.35 -4.90 -6.49
CA GLY A 273 -21.01 -4.82 -7.90
C GLY A 273 -22.00 -5.57 -8.78
N ASN A 274 -22.22 -5.06 -9.99
CA ASN A 274 -23.02 -5.70 -11.03
C ASN A 274 -22.08 -6.40 -12.03
N ILE A 275 -22.32 -7.69 -12.26
CA ILE A 275 -21.51 -8.52 -13.18
C ILE A 275 -22.40 -8.93 -14.35
N GLY A 276 -22.05 -8.48 -15.54
CA GLY A 276 -22.78 -8.73 -16.78
C GLY A 276 -22.59 -7.62 -17.81
N GLN A 277 -23.34 -7.71 -18.90
CA GLN A 277 -23.27 -6.72 -19.97
C GLN A 277 -23.87 -5.38 -19.53
N ARG A 278 -23.39 -4.31 -20.15
CA ARG A 278 -23.86 -2.93 -19.97
C ARG A 278 -24.55 -2.47 -21.23
N ALA A 279 -25.76 -1.96 -21.11
CA ALA A 279 -26.53 -1.50 -22.26
C ALA A 279 -27.36 -0.26 -21.95
N PHE A 280 -27.41 0.63 -22.94
CA PHE A 280 -28.46 1.60 -23.12
C PHE A 280 -29.65 0.94 -23.82
N VAL A 281 -30.78 0.88 -23.14
CA VAL A 281 -32.02 0.30 -23.67
C VAL A 281 -32.96 1.44 -24.03
N HIS A 282 -33.31 1.57 -25.31
CA HIS A 282 -34.36 2.46 -25.78
C HIS A 282 -35.71 1.76 -25.57
N LEU A 283 -36.49 2.26 -24.62
CA LEU A 283 -37.80 1.73 -24.26
C LEU A 283 -38.91 2.49 -24.99
N LYS A 284 -39.64 1.79 -25.85
CA LYS A 284 -40.86 2.30 -26.50
C LYS A 284 -42.09 1.61 -25.95
N THR A 285 -43.14 2.38 -25.71
CA THR A 285 -44.48 1.87 -25.40
C THR A 285 -45.05 1.08 -26.58
N ALA A 286 -46.10 0.27 -26.34
CA ALA A 286 -46.79 -0.47 -27.39
C ALA A 286 -47.36 0.41 -28.53
N SER A 287 -47.57 1.71 -28.27
CA SER A 287 -47.99 2.70 -29.29
C SER A 287 -46.83 3.31 -30.08
N GLY A 288 -45.58 2.90 -29.81
CA GLY A 288 -44.37 3.39 -30.46
C GLY A 288 -43.84 4.71 -29.89
N GLN A 289 -44.47 5.27 -28.85
CA GLN A 289 -43.99 6.46 -28.14
C GLN A 289 -42.91 6.09 -27.12
N ASP A 290 -41.98 6.99 -26.85
CA ASP A 290 -40.96 6.78 -25.81
C ASP A 290 -41.59 6.62 -24.42
N VAL A 291 -41.01 5.73 -23.61
CA VAL A 291 -41.38 5.64 -22.19
C VAL A 291 -41.05 6.97 -21.50
N PRO A 292 -41.93 7.48 -20.61
CA PRO A 292 -41.71 8.78 -19.96
C PRO A 292 -40.42 8.84 -19.14
N TYR A 293 -39.81 10.03 -19.11
CA TYR A 293 -38.70 10.36 -18.21
C TYR A 293 -39.08 10.07 -16.74
N GLY A 294 -38.15 9.51 -15.98
CA GLY A 294 -38.36 9.16 -14.58
C GLY A 294 -39.08 7.83 -14.35
N ALA A 295 -39.40 7.08 -15.40
CA ALA A 295 -39.88 5.70 -15.25
C ALA A 295 -38.79 4.83 -14.59
N MET A 296 -39.21 3.98 -13.65
CA MET A 296 -38.34 3.06 -12.95
C MET A 296 -38.25 1.75 -13.72
N VAL A 297 -37.05 1.20 -13.87
CA VAL A 297 -36.78 -0.03 -14.61
C VAL A 297 -36.06 -1.00 -13.68
N LEU A 298 -36.61 -2.20 -13.53
CA LEU A 298 -35.97 -3.29 -12.77
C LEU A 298 -35.79 -4.51 -13.65
N LEU A 299 -34.66 -5.21 -13.49
CA LEU A 299 -34.47 -6.52 -14.11
C LEU A 299 -35.34 -7.56 -13.41
N ALA A 300 -36.24 -8.21 -14.15
CA ALA A 300 -37.13 -9.22 -13.59
C ALA A 300 -36.34 -10.45 -13.14
N GLY A 301 -36.67 -10.99 -11.97
CA GLY A 301 -36.05 -12.20 -11.42
C GLY A 301 -34.73 -11.98 -10.68
N ASP A 302 -34.21 -10.75 -10.65
CA ASP A 302 -33.07 -10.38 -9.83
C ASP A 302 -33.51 -9.52 -8.64
N SER A 303 -33.64 -10.15 -7.47
CA SER A 303 -34.02 -9.48 -6.21
C SER A 303 -32.98 -8.47 -5.70
N LYS A 304 -31.76 -8.47 -6.25
CA LYS A 304 -30.68 -7.54 -5.87
C LYS A 304 -30.47 -6.43 -6.89
N SER A 305 -31.19 -6.46 -8.01
CA SER A 305 -31.11 -5.43 -9.05
C SER A 305 -31.54 -4.08 -8.49
N GLN A 306 -30.64 -3.11 -8.56
CA GLN A 306 -30.97 -1.71 -8.27
C GLN A 306 -31.84 -1.16 -9.40
N PRO A 307 -32.88 -0.37 -9.08
CA PRO A 307 -33.71 0.22 -10.12
C PRO A 307 -32.93 1.27 -10.89
N SER A 308 -33.00 1.19 -12.22
CA SER A 308 -32.54 2.24 -13.12
C SER A 308 -33.66 3.20 -13.47
N ILE A 309 -33.29 4.39 -13.93
CA ILE A 309 -34.25 5.46 -14.26
C ILE A 309 -34.16 5.75 -15.76
N VAL A 310 -35.32 5.84 -16.41
CA VAL A 310 -35.43 6.28 -17.81
C VAL A 310 -35.07 7.77 -17.91
N SER A 311 -34.08 8.09 -18.74
CA SER A 311 -33.65 9.44 -19.09
C SER A 311 -34.45 9.99 -20.27
N ASP A 312 -33.92 11.03 -20.92
CA ASP A 312 -34.49 11.58 -22.14
C ASP A 312 -34.58 10.56 -23.28
N ALA A 313 -35.52 10.79 -24.19
CA ALA A 313 -35.80 9.94 -25.36
C ALA A 313 -36.09 8.46 -25.02
N GLY A 314 -36.63 8.16 -23.83
CA GLY A 314 -36.98 6.79 -23.44
C GLY A 314 -35.77 5.88 -23.22
N MET A 315 -34.58 6.43 -23.03
CA MET A 315 -33.35 5.67 -22.83
C MET A 315 -33.16 5.28 -21.38
N VAL A 316 -32.65 4.09 -21.09
CA VAL A 316 -32.23 3.68 -19.74
C VAL A 316 -30.88 3.00 -19.78
N TYR A 317 -30.01 3.36 -18.84
CA TYR A 317 -28.75 2.67 -18.63
C TYR A 317 -28.95 1.50 -17.66
N MET A 318 -28.48 0.31 -18.07
CA MET A 318 -28.57 -0.91 -17.29
C MET A 318 -27.21 -1.62 -17.28
N SER A 319 -26.84 -2.19 -16.14
CA SER A 319 -25.62 -2.97 -15.94
C SER A 319 -25.93 -4.32 -15.27
N GLY A 320 -24.97 -5.26 -15.34
CA GLY A 320 -25.20 -6.61 -14.83
C GLY A 320 -26.18 -7.44 -15.67
N LEU A 321 -26.38 -7.08 -16.94
CA LEU A 321 -27.36 -7.75 -17.79
C LEU A 321 -26.85 -9.11 -18.29
N GLN A 322 -27.71 -10.11 -18.20
CA GLN A 322 -27.55 -11.37 -18.92
C GLN A 322 -27.81 -11.17 -20.42
N GLN A 323 -27.48 -12.15 -21.26
CA GLN A 323 -27.70 -12.03 -22.71
C GLN A 323 -29.19 -11.83 -23.06
N THR A 324 -30.10 -12.43 -22.30
CA THR A 324 -31.54 -12.26 -22.45
C THR A 324 -32.18 -12.00 -21.10
N GLY A 325 -33.28 -11.25 -21.10
CA GLY A 325 -34.01 -10.95 -19.86
C GLY A 325 -35.30 -10.18 -20.10
N ILE A 326 -35.97 -9.84 -19.01
CA ILE A 326 -37.19 -9.04 -19.00
C ILE A 326 -36.97 -7.85 -18.08
N LEU A 327 -37.32 -6.66 -18.54
CA LEU A 327 -37.32 -5.43 -17.77
C LEU A 327 -38.74 -5.09 -17.35
N ASN A 328 -38.96 -4.93 -16.06
CA ASN A 328 -40.21 -4.41 -15.51
C ASN A 328 -40.10 -2.89 -15.45
N VAL A 329 -40.93 -2.20 -16.21
CA VAL A 329 -40.92 -0.74 -16.33
C VAL A 329 -42.17 -0.18 -15.66
N GLN A 330 -42.02 0.83 -14.81
CA GLN A 330 -43.13 1.44 -14.08
C GLN A 330 -42.96 2.96 -13.96
N TRP A 331 -43.95 3.74 -14.40
CA TRP A 331 -44.01 5.20 -14.23
C TRP A 331 -45.27 5.67 -13.48
N GLY A 332 -46.10 4.76 -13.03
CA GLY A 332 -47.30 5.07 -12.24
C GLY A 332 -47.89 3.82 -11.58
N LYS A 333 -49.07 3.98 -10.97
CA LYS A 333 -49.73 2.90 -10.20
C LYS A 333 -50.77 2.12 -11.00
N SER A 334 -51.25 2.67 -12.11
CA SER A 334 -52.26 2.01 -12.93
C SER A 334 -51.65 0.96 -13.85
N ALA A 335 -52.44 -0.02 -14.28
CA ALA A 335 -51.99 -1.08 -15.17
C ALA A 335 -51.47 -0.55 -16.53
N ALA A 336 -51.96 0.60 -16.98
CA ALA A 336 -51.50 1.26 -18.21
C ALA A 336 -50.19 2.06 -18.03
N GLN A 337 -49.66 2.12 -16.80
CA GLN A 337 -48.44 2.85 -16.44
C GLN A 337 -47.30 1.91 -16.00
N GLN A 338 -47.41 0.65 -16.36
CA GLN A 338 -46.44 -0.40 -16.13
C GLN A 338 -46.43 -1.33 -17.34
N CYS A 339 -45.27 -1.85 -17.70
CA CYS A 339 -45.12 -2.77 -18.83
C CYS A 339 -43.86 -3.62 -18.68
N ASN A 340 -43.81 -4.70 -19.45
CA ASN A 340 -42.66 -5.61 -19.48
C ASN A 340 -41.98 -5.53 -20.85
N ALA A 341 -40.66 -5.36 -20.84
CA ALA A 341 -39.85 -5.30 -22.05
C ALA A 341 -38.84 -6.45 -22.08
N SER A 342 -39.04 -7.41 -22.97
CA SER A 342 -38.05 -8.47 -23.21
C SER A 342 -36.90 -7.93 -24.05
N PHE A 343 -35.67 -8.29 -23.71
CA PHE A 343 -34.49 -7.88 -24.46
C PHE A 343 -33.59 -9.08 -24.77
N THR A 344 -32.84 -8.93 -25.87
CA THR A 344 -31.79 -9.85 -26.27
C THR A 344 -30.58 -9.03 -26.69
N LEU A 345 -29.48 -9.17 -25.96
CA LEU A 345 -28.20 -8.59 -26.30
C LEU A 345 -27.46 -9.50 -27.30
N PRO A 346 -26.66 -8.92 -28.21
CA PRO A 346 -25.79 -9.70 -29.08
C PRO A 346 -24.86 -10.63 -28.29
N THR A 347 -24.54 -11.78 -28.88
CA THR A 347 -23.57 -12.72 -28.32
C THR A 347 -22.20 -12.04 -28.18
N ARG A 348 -21.51 -12.29 -27.07
CA ARG A 348 -20.22 -11.66 -26.76
C ARG A 348 -19.13 -12.26 -27.66
N GLU A 349 -18.77 -11.57 -28.75
CA GLU A 349 -17.60 -11.92 -29.55
C GLU A 349 -16.36 -11.21 -29.00
N GLY A 350 -15.54 -11.96 -28.24
CA GLY A 350 -14.23 -11.49 -27.75
C GLY A 350 -14.23 -10.65 -26.47
N LYS A 351 -13.09 -10.01 -26.19
CA LYS A 351 -12.79 -9.17 -25.01
C LYS A 351 -13.12 -7.68 -25.22
N ALA A 352 -13.98 -7.34 -26.18
CA ALA A 352 -14.34 -5.96 -26.47
C ALA A 352 -15.86 -5.82 -26.49
N SER A 353 -16.44 -5.48 -25.35
CA SER A 353 -17.81 -4.97 -25.31
C SER A 353 -17.89 -3.79 -24.37
N GLY A 354 -17.72 -2.60 -24.95
CA GLY A 354 -18.22 -1.37 -24.34
C GLY A 354 -19.75 -1.38 -24.19
N ILE A 355 -20.30 -0.24 -23.79
CA ILE A 355 -21.74 -0.08 -23.58
C ILE A 355 -22.47 -0.28 -24.93
N ARG A 356 -23.44 -1.19 -24.97
CA ARG A 356 -24.25 -1.48 -26.17
C ARG A 356 -25.53 -0.66 -26.17
N GLN A 357 -26.11 -0.42 -27.35
CA GLN A 357 -27.42 0.19 -27.46
C GLN A 357 -28.39 -0.78 -28.13
N ILE A 358 -29.56 -0.99 -27.52
CA ILE A 358 -30.64 -1.81 -28.07
C ILE A 358 -31.97 -1.08 -27.96
N GLU A 359 -32.91 -1.43 -28.83
CA GLU A 359 -34.29 -0.95 -28.78
C GLU A 359 -35.22 -2.10 -28.41
N THR A 360 -36.17 -1.86 -27.52
CA THR A 360 -37.20 -2.84 -27.16
C THR A 360 -38.56 -2.19 -26.95
N ILE A 361 -39.60 -2.98 -27.19
CA ILE A 361 -41.00 -2.59 -27.03
C ILE A 361 -41.49 -3.11 -25.69
N CYS A 362 -41.97 -2.19 -24.88
CA CYS A 362 -42.58 -2.46 -23.58
C CYS A 362 -44.08 -2.75 -23.76
N ARG A 363 -44.51 -3.94 -23.36
CA ARG A 363 -45.86 -4.48 -23.56
C ARG A 363 -46.65 -4.65 -22.27
#